data_AF-A0A6B2E8U2-F1
#
_entry.id   AF-A0A6B2E8U2-F1
#
_cell.length_a   1.000
_cell.length_b   1.000
_cell.length_c   1.000
_cell.angle_alpha   90.00
_cell.angle_beta   90.00
_cell.angle_gamma   90.00
#
_symmetry.space_group_name_H-M   'P 1'
#
loop_
_entity.id
_entity.type
_entity.pdbx_description
1 polymer ?
#
loop_
_entity_poly.entity_id
_entity_poly.type
_entity_poly.pdbx_seq_one_letter_code
_entity_poly.pdbx_strand_id
1 'polypeptide(L)'
;MMTTGSTGSTFPKWQLAIILGAPVALTLGYLYYRRQTHNESEDRKKKFNADKSVSIDGDESKELNGPTKETPKRSPLDIAMEFKNRGNERYRLGKFDESIDFYREAIEACPGSNSVELATFYQNRAAAYEQLKQWVAVREDCSRAIELNPKYVKAYNRRAKAHEHLKDLSQSLEDITATCILEQFQNQSSIAFADRVLHTLGAQHATEAIKDRIPIAPSSHFVSSFREAFSCDPLKDIAVAATNPRGFMLAKTEFDHLNLDQVIPACTEELSNYASEYRALSLLLRGTMYQLMGLFTEALEDFAVLIGDSAVSPKIRVNALIKRASINVQQDDIEKCFEDFSEAEKIDPANPDIFYHRGQMYVLLQRLQEAVEDFKRTINLVPDFGMAHVQMLYVEYRNAMMEQNPMKSFQLLEQFRDAMERFPKCVECYSIMAQILMEQQQYKEADQLFEKAIKMDPGNATLNVHRGILHLQWRGDVEAALKHLQK
;
A
#
# COMPACT_ATOMS: atom_id res chain seq x y z
N MET A 1 14.35 -30.34 -7.06
CA MET A 1 14.38 -30.07 -5.61
C MET A 1 15.00 -28.70 -5.40
N MET A 2 14.16 -27.66 -5.34
CA MET A 2 14.56 -26.34 -4.87
C MET A 2 13.76 -26.10 -3.58
N THR A 3 14.47 -26.14 -2.46
CA THR A 3 13.98 -25.74 -1.15
C THR A 3 14.04 -24.22 -1.07
N THR A 4 12.91 -23.54 -1.24
CA THR A 4 12.79 -22.11 -0.87
C THR A 4 12.42 -22.03 0.60
N GLY A 5 13.32 -21.42 1.37
CA GLY A 5 13.26 -21.34 2.82
C GLY A 5 12.03 -20.62 3.34
N SER A 6 11.53 -21.19 4.44
CA SER A 6 10.68 -20.54 5.45
C SER A 6 11.21 -19.14 5.77
N THR A 7 10.46 -18.13 5.36
CA THR A 7 10.43 -16.80 6.00
C THR A 7 9.00 -16.61 6.48
N GLY A 8 8.82 -16.30 7.76
CA GLY A 8 7.51 -16.16 8.38
C GLY A 8 6.63 -15.19 7.59
N SER A 9 5.51 -15.70 7.07
CA SER A 9 4.58 -14.95 6.23
C SER A 9 3.87 -13.89 7.09
N THR A 10 4.43 -12.70 7.17
CA THR A 10 3.64 -11.50 7.45
C THR A 10 2.92 -11.15 6.15
N PHE A 11 1.61 -11.41 6.10
CA PHE A 11 0.82 -11.10 4.92
C PHE A 11 0.73 -9.59 4.73
N PRO A 12 0.82 -9.09 3.50
CA PRO A 12 0.70 -7.67 3.24
C PRO A 12 -0.72 -7.20 3.60
N LYS A 13 -0.80 -6.11 4.38
CA LYS A 13 -2.04 -5.62 5.00
C LYS A 13 -3.20 -5.45 4.00
N TRP A 14 -2.92 -5.14 2.73
CA TRP A 14 -3.94 -5.03 1.69
C TRP A 14 -4.76 -6.32 1.47
N GLN A 15 -4.15 -7.50 1.65
CA GLN A 15 -4.88 -8.78 1.56
C GLN A 15 -5.85 -8.95 2.73
N LEU A 16 -5.48 -8.49 3.93
CA LEU A 16 -6.38 -8.45 5.09
C LEU A 16 -7.50 -7.42 4.92
N ALA A 17 -7.26 -6.33 4.18
CA ALA A 17 -8.29 -5.33 3.83
C ALA A 17 -9.43 -5.93 3.05
N ILE A 18 -9.06 -6.73 2.05
CA ILE A 18 -10.02 -7.31 1.12
C ILE A 18 -10.85 -8.39 1.84
N ILE A 19 -10.27 -9.05 2.85
CA ILE A 19 -10.92 -10.08 3.67
C ILE A 19 -11.91 -9.49 4.69
N LEU A 20 -11.64 -8.30 5.24
CA LEU A 20 -12.49 -7.70 6.28
C LEU A 20 -13.68 -6.89 5.74
N GLY A 21 -13.80 -6.76 4.41
CA GLY A 21 -14.95 -6.14 3.74
C GLY A 21 -14.83 -4.62 3.53
N ALA A 22 -15.90 -4.05 2.95
CA ALA A 22 -16.00 -2.67 2.46
C ALA A 22 -15.55 -1.56 3.45
N PRO A 23 -15.93 -1.57 4.74
CA PRO A 23 -15.55 -0.49 5.67
C PRO A 23 -14.03 -0.43 5.92
N VAL A 24 -13.36 -1.58 5.83
CA VAL A 24 -11.95 -1.78 6.14
C VAL A 24 -11.05 -1.57 4.91
N ALA A 25 -11.58 -1.84 3.71
CA ALA A 25 -10.91 -1.62 2.45
C ALA A 25 -10.57 -0.12 2.21
N LEU A 26 -11.49 0.79 2.58
CA LEU A 26 -11.21 2.25 2.57
C LEU A 26 -10.14 2.65 3.58
N THR A 27 -10.03 1.92 4.71
CA THR A 27 -9.08 2.22 5.78
C THR A 27 -7.64 1.88 5.37
N LEU A 28 -7.45 0.82 4.58
CA LEU A 28 -6.12 0.34 4.20
C LEU A 28 -5.56 0.91 2.90
N GLY A 29 -6.40 1.31 1.93
CA GLY A 29 -5.93 2.01 0.73
C GLY A 29 -5.17 3.30 1.06
N TYR A 30 -5.61 4.00 2.12
CA TYR A 30 -4.99 5.23 2.60
C TYR A 30 -3.89 4.99 3.68
N LEU A 31 -4.02 3.97 4.54
CA LEU A 31 -2.93 3.58 5.45
C LEU A 31 -1.67 3.09 4.71
N TYR A 32 -1.83 2.38 3.59
CA TYR A 32 -0.69 1.97 2.75
C TYR A 32 0.03 3.19 2.17
N TYR A 33 -0.71 4.24 1.79
CA TYR A 33 -0.19 5.52 1.32
C TYR A 33 0.58 6.30 2.40
N ARG A 34 0.15 6.26 3.67
CA ARG A 34 0.66 7.17 4.71
C ARG A 34 1.68 6.55 5.67
N ARG A 35 1.58 5.26 6.01
CA ARG A 35 2.48 4.64 7.01
C ARG A 35 3.94 4.52 6.54
N GLN A 36 4.21 4.58 5.23
CA GLN A 36 5.58 4.66 4.69
C GLN A 36 6.19 6.08 4.79
N THR A 37 5.37 7.14 4.92
CA THR A 37 5.88 8.50 5.15
C THR A 37 6.33 8.73 6.60
N HIS A 38 5.77 8.02 7.57
CA HIS A 38 6.03 8.23 9.00
C HIS A 38 7.30 7.49 9.50
N ASN A 39 7.61 6.30 8.96
CA ASN A 39 8.84 5.56 9.30
C ASN A 39 10.13 6.33 8.89
N GLU A 40 10.05 7.24 7.92
CA GLU A 40 11.20 8.09 7.54
C GLU A 40 11.56 9.15 8.59
N SER A 41 10.70 9.41 9.59
CA SER A 41 10.97 10.41 10.62
C SER A 41 11.69 9.85 11.86
N GLU A 42 11.40 8.60 12.26
CA GLU A 42 12.02 7.97 13.42
C GLU A 42 13.34 7.25 13.10
N ASP A 43 13.50 6.70 11.89
CA ASP A 43 14.76 6.05 11.46
C ASP A 43 15.89 7.04 11.14
N ARG A 44 15.61 8.35 11.10
CA ARG A 44 16.64 9.40 10.90
C ARG A 44 17.64 9.55 12.05
N LYS A 45 17.50 8.82 13.17
CA LYS A 45 18.36 9.00 14.35
C LYS A 45 19.32 7.85 14.71
N LYS A 46 19.46 6.78 13.93
CA LYS A 46 20.47 5.75 14.23
C LYS A 46 21.26 5.24 13.01
N LYS A 47 22.59 5.40 13.13
CA LYS A 47 23.69 4.79 12.35
C LYS A 47 23.97 5.35 10.94
N PHE A 48 24.66 6.49 10.91
CA PHE A 48 25.72 6.70 9.93
C PHE A 48 27.00 6.02 10.45
N ASN A 49 27.28 4.80 9.98
CA ASN A 49 28.64 4.27 9.98
C ASN A 49 29.13 4.38 8.53
N ALA A 50 30.06 5.29 8.31
CA ALA A 50 30.85 5.36 7.10
C ALA A 50 31.77 4.14 7.07
N ASP A 51 31.47 3.18 6.21
CA ASP A 51 32.47 2.35 5.55
C ASP A 51 31.79 1.52 4.46
N LYS A 52 31.85 2.03 3.22
CA LYS A 52 31.74 1.22 2.00
C LYS A 52 32.77 1.74 1.02
N SER A 53 33.78 0.92 0.77
CA SER A 53 34.78 1.13 -0.27
C SER A 53 34.08 1.31 -1.62
N VAL A 54 34.27 2.48 -2.23
CA VAL A 54 33.82 2.73 -3.60
C VAL A 54 34.72 1.92 -4.54
N SER A 55 34.15 0.89 -5.16
CA SER A 55 34.85 0.05 -6.15
C SER A 55 35.07 0.83 -7.44
N ILE A 56 36.28 1.38 -7.56
CA ILE A 56 36.87 1.85 -8.82
C ILE A 56 37.11 0.62 -9.71
N ASP A 57 36.72 0.69 -10.98
CA ASP A 57 36.95 -0.38 -11.95
C ASP A 57 38.48 -0.57 -12.15
N GLY A 58 38.99 -1.66 -11.59
CA GLY A 58 40.36 -2.12 -11.74
C GLY A 58 40.38 -3.27 -12.76
N ASP A 59 41.00 -3.01 -13.91
CA ASP A 59 41.36 -4.05 -14.87
C ASP A 59 42.69 -4.67 -14.40
N GLU A 60 42.75 -6.00 -14.29
CA GLU A 60 43.94 -6.72 -13.81
C GLU A 60 45.11 -6.52 -14.78
N SER A 61 46.14 -5.81 -14.33
CA SER A 61 47.39 -5.69 -15.07
C SER A 61 48.17 -7.01 -15.03
N LYS A 62 48.28 -7.68 -16.17
CA LYS A 62 49.24 -8.78 -16.36
C LYS A 62 50.67 -8.23 -16.27
N GLU A 63 51.42 -8.66 -15.26
CA GLU A 63 52.85 -8.40 -15.14
C GLU A 63 53.62 -9.15 -16.24
N LEU A 64 54.39 -8.42 -17.05
CA LEU A 64 55.44 -8.98 -17.91
C LEU A 64 56.79 -8.54 -17.36
N ASN A 65 57.48 -9.48 -16.70
CA ASN A 65 58.86 -9.32 -16.26
C ASN A 65 59.83 -9.77 -17.36
N GLY A 66 60.81 -8.90 -17.68
CA GLY A 66 61.98 -9.23 -18.50
C GLY A 66 62.69 -7.95 -18.98
N PRO A 67 64.02 -7.79 -18.78
CA PRO A 67 64.71 -6.54 -19.11
C PRO A 67 65.20 -6.55 -20.55
N THR A 68 64.94 -5.50 -21.33
CA THR A 68 65.88 -4.91 -22.31
C THR A 68 65.33 -3.64 -22.95
N LYS A 69 66.25 -2.76 -23.30
CA LYS A 69 66.08 -1.42 -23.88
C LYS A 69 65.33 -1.43 -25.21
N GLU A 70 64.27 -0.62 -25.30
CA GLU A 70 63.91 0.32 -26.37
C GLU A 70 62.55 0.92 -25.96
N THR A 71 62.41 2.24 -25.82
CA THR A 71 61.12 2.85 -25.46
C THR A 71 60.13 2.67 -26.62
N PRO A 72 59.07 1.86 -26.46
CA PRO A 72 58.09 1.71 -27.52
C PRO A 72 57.31 3.02 -27.64
N LYS A 73 57.00 3.42 -28.87
CA LYS A 73 56.05 4.52 -29.12
C LYS A 73 54.74 4.16 -28.45
N ARG A 74 54.45 4.80 -27.32
CA ARG A 74 53.23 4.58 -26.53
C ARG A 74 52.01 4.90 -27.39
N SER A 75 51.04 4.00 -27.45
CA SER A 75 49.80 4.30 -28.14
C SER A 75 49.01 5.36 -27.37
N PRO A 76 48.15 6.16 -28.02
CA PRO A 76 47.28 7.11 -27.32
C PRO A 76 46.42 6.46 -26.22
N LEU A 77 46.01 5.19 -26.42
CA LEU A 77 45.29 4.43 -25.43
C LEU A 77 46.14 4.10 -24.19
N ASP A 78 47.42 3.76 -24.37
CA ASP A 78 48.34 3.50 -23.25
C ASP A 78 48.52 4.75 -22.38
N ILE A 79 48.61 5.92 -23.03
CA ILE A 79 48.71 7.22 -22.36
C ILE A 79 47.42 7.50 -21.57
N ALA A 80 46.25 7.28 -22.20
CA ALA A 80 44.95 7.46 -21.53
C ALA A 80 44.79 6.55 -20.30
N MET A 81 45.23 5.30 -20.40
CA MET A 81 45.20 4.35 -19.29
C MET A 81 46.15 4.73 -18.14
N GLU A 82 47.31 5.31 -18.46
CA GLU A 82 48.22 5.86 -17.44
C GLU A 82 47.56 7.01 -16.67
N PHE A 83 46.92 7.95 -17.38
CA PHE A 83 46.17 9.04 -16.76
C PHE A 83 45.01 8.54 -15.90
N LYS A 84 44.23 7.56 -16.38
CA LYS A 84 43.19 6.91 -15.57
C LYS A 84 43.76 6.31 -14.28
N ASN A 85 44.90 5.61 -14.36
CA ASN A 85 45.52 5.00 -13.19
C ASN A 85 46.00 6.06 -12.17
N ARG A 86 46.55 7.18 -12.64
CA ARG A 86 46.90 8.32 -11.77
C ARG A 86 45.65 8.95 -11.13
N GLY A 87 44.58 9.10 -11.89
CA GLY A 87 43.28 9.55 -11.39
C GLY A 87 42.73 8.63 -10.30
N ASN A 88 42.77 7.31 -10.52
CA ASN A 88 42.36 6.31 -9.54
C ASN A 88 43.16 6.42 -8.24
N GLU A 89 44.47 6.65 -8.32
CA GLU A 89 45.33 6.84 -7.16
C GLU A 89 44.97 8.10 -6.38
N ARG A 90 44.77 9.23 -7.07
CA ARG A 90 44.31 10.47 -6.43
C ARG A 90 42.93 10.33 -5.81
N TYR A 91 42.02 9.60 -6.46
CA TYR A 91 40.69 9.32 -5.93
C TYR A 91 40.77 8.54 -4.61
N ARG A 92 41.61 7.50 -4.54
CA ARG A 92 41.82 6.72 -3.30
C ARG A 92 42.40 7.57 -2.16
N LEU A 93 43.23 8.55 -2.49
CA LEU A 93 43.77 9.53 -1.54
C LEU A 93 42.75 10.62 -1.13
N GLY A 94 41.51 10.58 -1.64
CA GLY A 94 40.47 11.59 -1.36
C GLY A 94 40.70 12.93 -2.07
N LYS A 95 41.67 13.01 -2.99
CA LYS A 95 42.00 14.21 -3.76
C LYS A 95 41.14 14.26 -5.03
N PHE A 96 39.86 14.55 -4.86
CA PHE A 96 38.88 14.42 -5.95
C PHE A 96 39.10 15.42 -7.09
N ASP A 97 39.45 16.68 -6.80
CA ASP A 97 39.75 17.68 -7.84
C ASP A 97 40.94 17.26 -8.73
N GLU A 98 42.06 16.85 -8.11
CA GLU A 98 43.22 16.31 -8.86
C GLU A 98 42.85 15.05 -9.67
N SER A 99 41.96 14.20 -9.14
CA SER A 99 41.52 13.00 -9.88
C SER A 99 40.70 13.35 -11.12
N ILE A 100 39.87 14.41 -11.05
CA ILE A 100 39.05 14.89 -12.17
C ILE A 100 39.94 15.37 -13.31
N ASP A 101 41.02 16.10 -13.00
CA ASP A 101 41.98 16.57 -13.99
C ASP A 101 42.66 15.39 -14.71
N PHE A 102 43.12 14.39 -13.96
CA PHE A 102 43.69 13.18 -14.57
C PHE A 102 42.68 12.38 -15.40
N TYR A 103 41.42 12.25 -14.96
CA TYR A 103 40.40 11.60 -15.79
C TYR A 103 40.05 12.41 -17.04
N ARG A 104 40.11 13.75 -16.98
CA ARG A 104 39.95 14.60 -18.16
C ARG A 104 41.08 14.37 -19.16
N GLU A 105 42.34 14.35 -18.70
CA GLU A 105 43.50 14.02 -19.54
C GLU A 105 43.37 12.61 -20.16
N ALA A 106 42.82 11.64 -19.41
CA ALA A 106 42.53 10.31 -19.94
C ALA A 106 41.49 10.33 -21.06
N ILE A 107 40.41 11.10 -20.90
CA ILE A 107 39.35 11.25 -21.91
C ILE A 107 39.89 11.91 -23.19
N GLU A 108 40.72 12.96 -23.05
CA GLU A 108 41.32 13.68 -24.19
C GLU A 108 42.35 12.84 -24.96
N ALA A 109 43.12 12.00 -24.25
CA ALA A 109 44.11 11.11 -24.87
C ALA A 109 43.48 9.86 -25.52
N CYS A 110 42.26 9.50 -25.14
CA CYS A 110 41.61 8.27 -25.61
C CYS A 110 41.08 8.42 -27.06
N PRO A 111 41.47 7.53 -27.99
CA PRO A 111 40.86 7.51 -29.32
C PRO A 111 39.36 7.21 -29.25
N GLY A 112 38.54 7.96 -30.01
CA GLY A 112 37.09 7.77 -30.04
C GLY A 112 36.62 6.39 -30.51
N SER A 113 37.49 5.58 -31.13
CA SER A 113 37.22 4.18 -31.47
C SER A 113 37.12 3.25 -30.25
N ASN A 114 37.67 3.66 -29.10
CA ASN A 114 37.73 2.86 -27.86
C ASN A 114 36.58 3.23 -26.92
N SER A 115 35.35 2.92 -27.34
CA SER A 115 34.14 3.35 -26.65
C SER A 115 34.00 2.80 -25.23
N VAL A 116 34.48 1.57 -24.97
CA VAL A 116 34.37 0.90 -23.66
C VAL A 116 35.26 1.58 -22.63
N GLU A 117 36.51 1.85 -22.98
CA GLU A 117 37.48 2.53 -22.12
C GLU A 117 37.06 3.98 -21.89
N LEU A 118 36.61 4.66 -22.95
CA LEU A 118 36.11 6.03 -22.86
C LEU A 118 34.89 6.11 -21.92
N ALA A 119 33.94 5.17 -21.99
CA ALA A 119 32.82 5.07 -21.06
C ALA A 119 33.29 4.91 -19.60
N THR A 120 34.32 4.09 -19.39
CA THR A 120 34.94 3.87 -18.07
C THR A 120 35.57 5.16 -17.53
N PHE A 121 36.25 5.95 -18.36
CA PHE A 121 36.87 7.20 -17.93
C PHE A 121 35.83 8.25 -17.55
N TYR A 122 34.76 8.40 -18.34
CA TYR A 122 33.62 9.25 -17.97
C TYR A 122 32.99 8.82 -16.64
N GLN A 123 32.79 7.52 -16.42
CA GLN A 123 32.21 7.03 -15.17
C GLN A 123 33.11 7.26 -13.96
N ASN A 124 34.43 7.07 -14.09
CA ASN A 124 35.38 7.35 -13.02
C ASN A 124 35.41 8.85 -12.67
N ARG A 125 35.31 9.73 -13.67
CA ARG A 125 35.19 11.18 -13.45
C ARG A 125 33.87 11.56 -12.78
N ALA A 126 32.76 10.95 -13.20
CA ALA A 126 31.47 11.08 -12.54
C ALA A 126 31.52 10.65 -11.07
N ALA A 127 32.29 9.60 -10.75
CA ALA A 127 32.48 9.17 -9.36
C ALA A 127 33.14 10.25 -8.51
N ALA A 128 34.15 10.95 -9.06
CA ALA A 128 34.82 12.05 -8.38
C ALA A 128 33.89 13.26 -8.20
N TYR A 129 33.10 13.60 -9.23
CA TYR A 129 32.08 14.65 -9.12
C TYR A 129 31.01 14.32 -8.07
N GLU A 130 30.63 13.06 -7.88
CA GLU A 130 29.69 12.65 -6.82
C GLU A 130 30.26 12.92 -5.42
N GLN A 131 31.55 12.66 -5.19
CA GLN A 131 32.19 12.97 -3.90
C GLN A 131 32.20 14.47 -3.61
N LEU A 132 32.32 15.29 -4.66
CA LEU A 132 32.22 16.75 -4.59
C LEU A 132 30.77 17.28 -4.62
N LYS A 133 29.77 16.39 -4.68
CA LYS A 133 28.34 16.72 -4.79
C LYS A 133 28.00 17.62 -6.00
N GLN A 134 28.77 17.51 -7.08
CA GLN A 134 28.55 18.24 -8.33
C GLN A 134 27.56 17.47 -9.23
N TRP A 135 26.29 17.40 -8.80
CA TRP A 135 25.28 16.51 -9.38
C TRP A 135 25.02 16.72 -10.88
N VAL A 136 25.12 17.95 -11.38
CA VAL A 136 24.95 18.25 -12.81
C VAL A 136 26.06 17.60 -13.63
N ALA A 137 27.32 17.71 -13.18
CA ALA A 137 28.47 17.11 -13.84
C ALA A 137 28.43 15.57 -13.78
N VAL A 138 27.97 15.00 -12.64
CA VAL A 138 27.72 13.55 -12.53
C VAL A 138 26.74 13.09 -13.60
N ARG A 139 25.61 13.80 -13.75
CA ARG A 139 24.57 13.46 -14.74
C ARG A 139 25.11 13.51 -16.17
N GLU A 140 25.88 14.53 -16.52
CA GLU A 140 26.46 14.70 -17.86
C GLU A 140 27.45 13.58 -18.19
N ASP A 141 28.41 13.31 -17.29
CA ASP A 141 29.42 12.27 -17.50
C ASP A 141 28.80 10.86 -17.54
N CYS A 142 27.84 10.57 -16.66
CA CYS A 142 27.13 9.30 -16.73
C CYS A 142 26.32 9.16 -18.02
N SER A 143 25.73 10.24 -18.53
CA SER A 143 25.01 10.20 -19.82
C SER A 143 25.94 9.88 -20.97
N ARG A 144 27.15 10.49 -21.01
CA ARG A 144 28.19 10.12 -21.99
C ARG A 144 28.64 8.67 -21.85
N ALA A 145 28.82 8.19 -20.63
CA ALA A 145 29.18 6.79 -20.39
C ALA A 145 28.11 5.81 -20.89
N ILE A 146 26.83 6.16 -20.74
CA ILE A 146 25.68 5.34 -21.22
C ILE A 146 25.55 5.40 -22.74
N GLU A 147 25.76 6.57 -23.36
CA GLU A 147 25.80 6.71 -24.84
C GLU A 147 26.85 5.77 -25.47
N LEU A 148 28.01 5.64 -24.82
CA LEU A 148 29.12 4.80 -25.28
C LEU A 148 28.93 3.31 -24.92
N ASN A 149 28.36 3.03 -23.76
CA ASN A 149 28.05 1.68 -23.28
C ASN A 149 26.63 1.63 -22.68
N PRO A 150 25.61 1.30 -23.49
CA PRO A 150 24.21 1.31 -23.06
C PRO A 150 23.84 0.29 -21.98
N LYS A 151 24.74 -0.64 -21.62
CA LYS A 151 24.53 -1.64 -20.56
C LYS A 151 25.38 -1.36 -19.32
N TYR A 152 25.95 -0.16 -19.18
CA TYR A 152 26.83 0.16 -18.06
C TYR A 152 26.07 0.45 -16.77
N VAL A 153 25.79 -0.61 -16.00
CA VAL A 153 25.01 -0.58 -14.75
C VAL A 153 25.48 0.49 -13.77
N LYS A 154 26.80 0.65 -13.56
CA LYS A 154 27.35 1.65 -12.64
C LYS A 154 27.04 3.09 -13.07
N ALA A 155 26.94 3.36 -14.37
CA ALA A 155 26.62 4.69 -14.88
C ALA A 155 25.13 5.02 -14.66
N TYR A 156 24.21 4.07 -14.93
CA TYR A 156 22.79 4.24 -14.62
C TYR A 156 22.55 4.47 -13.13
N ASN A 157 23.13 3.64 -12.26
CA ASN A 157 22.95 3.78 -10.80
C ASN A 157 23.43 5.15 -10.30
N ARG A 158 24.57 5.62 -10.81
CA ARG A 158 25.14 6.91 -10.42
C ARG A 158 24.33 8.09 -10.97
N ARG A 159 23.84 8.00 -12.20
CA ARG A 159 22.96 9.01 -12.80
C ARG A 159 21.61 9.08 -12.11
N ALA A 160 21.04 7.95 -11.71
CA ALA A 160 19.82 7.90 -10.89
C ALA A 160 19.99 8.71 -9.59
N LYS A 161 21.09 8.51 -8.85
CA LYS A 161 21.38 9.31 -7.64
C LYS A 161 21.49 10.80 -7.94
N ALA A 162 22.14 11.17 -9.05
CA ALA A 162 22.23 12.56 -9.46
C ALA A 162 20.84 13.15 -9.75
N HIS A 163 19.97 12.44 -10.47
CA HIS A 163 18.59 12.85 -10.71
C HIS A 163 17.78 12.99 -9.41
N GLU A 164 17.91 12.06 -8.46
CA GLU A 164 17.27 12.16 -7.13
C GLU A 164 17.68 13.44 -6.39
N HIS A 165 18.99 13.76 -6.36
CA HIS A 165 19.49 14.99 -5.74
C HIS A 165 19.04 16.27 -6.47
N LEU A 166 18.86 16.19 -7.79
CA LEU A 166 18.34 17.28 -8.62
C LEU A 166 16.80 17.37 -8.62
N LYS A 167 16.11 16.54 -7.82
CA LYS A 167 14.63 16.47 -7.73
C LYS A 167 13.93 16.05 -9.02
N ASP A 168 14.66 15.40 -9.92
CA ASP A 168 14.13 14.82 -11.15
C ASP A 168 13.79 13.34 -10.93
N LEU A 169 12.75 13.09 -10.13
CA LEU A 169 12.42 11.75 -9.66
C LEU A 169 11.96 10.81 -10.79
N SER A 170 11.38 11.34 -11.88
CA SER A 170 10.98 10.53 -13.04
C SER A 170 12.19 9.92 -13.73
N GLN A 171 13.19 10.74 -14.06
CA GLN A 171 14.42 10.25 -14.68
C GLN A 171 15.23 9.37 -13.72
N SER A 172 15.22 9.68 -12.42
CA SER A 172 15.81 8.80 -11.41
C SER A 172 15.17 7.41 -11.42
N LEU A 173 13.84 7.34 -11.58
CA LEU A 173 13.11 6.08 -11.61
C LEU A 173 13.43 5.27 -12.87
N GLU A 174 13.52 5.91 -14.03
CA GLU A 174 13.88 5.26 -15.29
C GLU A 174 15.28 4.60 -15.19
N ASP A 175 16.27 5.34 -14.71
CA ASP A 175 17.65 4.86 -14.58
C ASP A 175 17.81 3.74 -13.55
N ILE A 176 17.15 3.85 -12.39
CA ILE A 176 17.22 2.78 -11.37
C ILE A 176 16.43 1.54 -11.81
N THR A 177 15.35 1.70 -12.58
CA THR A 177 14.62 0.57 -13.19
C THR A 177 15.50 -0.14 -14.21
N ALA A 178 16.20 0.59 -15.08
CA ALA A 178 17.18 0.03 -16.01
C ALA A 178 18.28 -0.73 -15.26
N THR A 179 18.79 -0.16 -14.16
CA THR A 179 19.78 -0.81 -13.27
C THR A 179 19.23 -2.15 -12.74
N CYS A 180 18.02 -2.17 -12.18
CA CYS A 180 17.38 -3.38 -11.66
C CYS A 180 17.19 -4.45 -12.74
N ILE A 181 16.78 -4.07 -13.95
CA ILE A 181 16.61 -4.99 -15.09
C ILE A 181 17.96 -5.60 -15.51
N LEU A 182 19.01 -4.76 -15.65
CA LEU A 182 20.34 -5.22 -16.03
C LEU A 182 20.98 -6.13 -14.97
N GLU A 183 20.70 -5.90 -13.70
CA GLU A 183 21.11 -6.75 -12.57
C GLU A 183 20.16 -7.93 -12.31
N GLN A 184 19.14 -8.14 -13.17
CA GLN A 184 18.14 -9.20 -13.04
C GLN A 184 17.47 -9.24 -11.65
N PHE A 185 17.27 -8.07 -11.03
CA PHE A 185 16.71 -7.94 -9.69
C PHE A 185 17.46 -8.75 -8.61
N GLN A 186 18.77 -8.97 -8.77
CA GLN A 186 19.58 -9.69 -7.78
C GLN A 186 20.15 -8.74 -6.71
N ASN A 187 20.37 -7.46 -7.05
CA ASN A 187 20.95 -6.48 -6.16
C ASN A 187 19.87 -5.78 -5.30
N GLN A 188 19.79 -6.16 -4.02
CA GLN A 188 18.83 -5.59 -3.07
C GLN A 188 19.00 -4.08 -2.85
N SER A 189 20.20 -3.53 -3.05
CA SER A 189 20.42 -2.09 -2.90
C SER A 189 19.76 -1.29 -4.02
N SER A 190 19.79 -1.80 -5.25
CA SER A 190 19.12 -1.19 -6.40
C SER A 190 17.60 -1.28 -6.27
N ILE A 191 17.09 -2.43 -5.81
CA ILE A 191 15.66 -2.63 -5.54
C ILE A 191 15.15 -1.65 -4.47
N ALA A 192 15.86 -1.55 -3.35
CA ALA A 192 15.50 -0.61 -2.28
C ALA A 192 15.56 0.86 -2.72
N PHE A 193 16.47 1.19 -3.64
CA PHE A 193 16.51 2.53 -4.22
C PHE A 193 15.31 2.77 -5.15
N ALA A 194 14.99 1.82 -6.04
CA ALA A 194 13.81 1.92 -6.90
C ALA A 194 12.52 2.10 -6.08
N ASP A 195 12.35 1.31 -5.02
CA ASP A 195 11.21 1.39 -4.10
C ASP A 195 11.08 2.78 -3.44
N ARG A 196 12.19 3.34 -2.94
CA ARG A 196 12.21 4.70 -2.37
C ARG A 196 11.77 5.77 -3.37
N VAL A 197 12.30 5.73 -4.59
CA VAL A 197 11.98 6.71 -5.64
C VAL A 197 10.53 6.57 -6.08
N LEU A 198 10.06 5.33 -6.31
CA LEU A 198 8.67 5.02 -6.61
C LEU A 198 7.72 5.59 -5.56
N HIS A 199 8.04 5.37 -4.28
CA HIS A 199 7.24 5.88 -3.17
C HIS A 199 7.17 7.40 -3.16
N THR A 200 8.33 8.07 -3.28
CA THR A 200 8.40 9.54 -3.25
C THR A 200 7.64 10.16 -4.43
N LEU A 201 7.84 9.62 -5.63
CA LEU A 201 7.16 10.09 -6.85
C LEU A 201 5.65 9.81 -6.78
N GLY A 202 5.26 8.64 -6.29
CA GLY A 202 3.86 8.28 -6.06
C GLY A 202 3.17 9.21 -5.07
N ALA A 203 3.83 9.57 -3.97
CA ALA A 203 3.31 10.52 -2.98
C ALA A 203 3.14 11.94 -3.57
N GLN A 204 4.09 12.37 -4.41
CA GLN A 204 3.98 13.64 -5.13
C GLN A 204 2.78 13.63 -6.07
N HIS A 205 2.68 12.64 -6.97
CA HIS A 205 1.57 12.51 -7.91
C HIS A 205 0.21 12.40 -7.21
N ALA A 206 0.13 11.66 -6.11
CA ALA A 206 -1.10 11.55 -5.32
C ALA A 206 -1.49 12.89 -4.70
N THR A 207 -0.53 13.63 -4.13
CA THR A 207 -0.77 14.96 -3.55
C THR A 207 -1.26 15.96 -4.59
N GLU A 208 -0.72 15.91 -5.80
CA GLU A 208 -1.15 16.74 -6.93
C GLU A 208 -2.56 16.33 -7.39
N ALA A 209 -2.80 15.02 -7.59
CA ALA A 209 -4.09 14.51 -8.05
C ALA A 209 -5.25 14.72 -7.05
N ILE A 210 -4.97 14.71 -5.74
CA ILE A 210 -6.00 14.94 -4.71
C ILE A 210 -6.57 16.37 -4.78
N LYS A 211 -5.78 17.37 -5.19
CA LYS A 211 -6.24 18.77 -5.26
C LYS A 211 -7.38 18.98 -6.26
N ASP A 212 -7.32 18.25 -7.38
CA ASP A 212 -8.30 18.35 -8.46
C ASP A 212 -9.30 17.18 -8.44
N ARG A 213 -9.29 16.37 -7.35
CA ARG A 213 -10.16 15.19 -7.23
C ARG A 213 -11.62 15.61 -7.10
N ILE A 214 -12.43 15.18 -8.05
CA ILE A 214 -13.89 15.26 -7.94
C ILE A 214 -14.37 14.11 -7.04
N PRO A 215 -15.15 14.38 -5.97
CA PRO A 215 -15.73 13.33 -5.15
C PRO A 215 -16.67 12.45 -5.98
N ILE A 216 -16.36 11.15 -6.05
CA ILE A 216 -17.17 10.17 -6.76
C ILE A 216 -18.00 9.41 -5.72
N ALA A 217 -19.30 9.27 -5.97
CA ALA A 217 -20.15 8.44 -5.13
C ALA A 217 -19.64 6.98 -5.14
N PRO A 218 -19.63 6.29 -3.99
CA PRO A 218 -19.27 4.88 -3.94
C PRO A 218 -20.26 4.03 -4.76
N SER A 219 -19.89 2.80 -5.09
CA SER A 219 -20.83 1.90 -5.78
C SER A 219 -21.99 1.53 -4.86
N SER A 220 -23.18 1.34 -5.44
CA SER A 220 -24.38 0.94 -4.71
C SER A 220 -24.17 -0.35 -3.90
N HIS A 221 -23.45 -1.31 -4.48
CA HIS A 221 -23.08 -2.56 -3.80
C HIS A 221 -22.21 -2.29 -2.56
N PHE A 222 -21.19 -1.44 -2.69
CA PHE A 222 -20.32 -1.06 -1.56
C PHE A 222 -21.11 -0.42 -0.42
N VAL A 223 -22.06 0.48 -0.74
CA VAL A 223 -22.93 1.09 0.27
C VAL A 223 -23.85 0.06 0.93
N SER A 224 -24.38 -0.90 0.17
CA SER A 224 -25.19 -1.99 0.72
C SER A 224 -24.39 -2.82 1.73
N SER A 225 -23.21 -3.30 1.36
CA SER A 225 -22.34 -4.08 2.25
C SER A 225 -21.90 -3.27 3.47
N PHE A 226 -21.62 -1.97 3.30
CA PHE A 226 -21.28 -1.10 4.41
C PHE A 226 -22.44 -1.00 5.43
N ARG A 227 -23.70 -0.90 4.96
CA ARG A 227 -24.87 -0.86 5.84
C ARG A 227 -25.09 -2.18 6.58
N GLU A 228 -24.87 -3.31 5.92
CA GLU A 228 -25.03 -4.64 6.52
C GLU A 228 -24.02 -4.91 7.65
N ALA A 229 -22.89 -4.20 7.66
CA ALA A 229 -21.88 -4.28 8.71
C ALA A 229 -22.34 -3.69 10.06
N PHE A 230 -23.41 -2.87 10.08
CA PHE A 230 -23.96 -2.28 11.29
C PHE A 230 -25.27 -2.97 11.68
N SER A 231 -25.21 -3.82 12.70
CA SER A 231 -26.37 -4.51 13.24
C SER A 231 -27.30 -3.57 14.02
N CYS A 232 -26.77 -2.50 14.61
CA CYS A 232 -27.46 -1.50 15.41
C CYS A 232 -27.41 -0.09 14.80
N ASP A 233 -27.55 0.03 13.47
CA ASP A 233 -27.63 1.33 12.79
C ASP A 233 -28.90 2.12 13.21
N PRO A 234 -28.77 3.35 13.74
CA PRO A 234 -29.92 4.21 14.05
C PRO A 234 -30.77 4.61 12.84
N LEU A 235 -30.24 4.52 11.61
CA LEU A 235 -30.97 4.83 10.38
C LEU A 235 -31.89 3.68 9.92
N LYS A 236 -31.65 2.44 10.37
CA LYS A 236 -32.31 1.24 9.83
C LYS A 236 -33.83 1.22 10.07
N ASP A 237 -34.27 1.66 11.25
CA ASP A 237 -35.65 1.52 11.72
C ASP A 237 -36.53 2.74 11.37
N ILE A 238 -35.98 3.74 10.69
CA ILE A 238 -36.73 4.94 10.33
C ILE A 238 -37.61 4.65 9.12
N ALA A 239 -38.92 4.63 9.35
CA ALA A 239 -39.91 4.48 8.30
C ALA A 239 -39.99 5.74 7.43
N VAL A 240 -39.83 5.59 6.12
CA VAL A 240 -40.06 6.68 5.17
C VAL A 240 -41.51 6.61 4.67
N ALA A 241 -42.39 7.43 5.26
CA ALA A 241 -43.77 7.56 4.83
C ALA A 241 -44.10 9.04 4.59
N ALA A 242 -43.53 9.63 3.54
CA ALA A 242 -43.82 10.99 3.14
C ALA A 242 -44.26 11.06 1.67
N THR A 243 -45.43 11.64 1.42
CA THR A 243 -45.83 12.08 0.08
C THR A 243 -45.04 13.35 -0.26
N ASN A 244 -44.13 13.25 -1.23
CA ASN A 244 -43.10 14.26 -1.58
C ASN A 244 -42.09 14.51 -0.45
N PRO A 245 -41.17 13.55 -0.19
CA PRO A 245 -40.17 13.70 0.86
C PRO A 245 -39.25 14.90 0.57
N ARG A 246 -38.84 15.61 1.63
CA ARG A 246 -37.82 16.68 1.63
C ARG A 246 -36.84 16.48 2.78
N GLY A 247 -35.73 17.21 2.76
CA GLY A 247 -34.77 17.19 3.86
C GLY A 247 -34.30 15.77 4.19
N PHE A 248 -34.34 15.40 5.46
CA PHE A 248 -33.91 14.07 5.91
C PHE A 248 -34.72 12.93 5.30
N MET A 249 -36.03 13.10 5.15
CA MET A 249 -36.89 12.03 4.61
C MET A 249 -36.52 11.74 3.15
N LEU A 250 -36.18 12.78 2.37
CA LEU A 250 -35.68 12.60 1.00
C LEU A 250 -34.32 11.90 1.04
N ALA A 251 -33.39 12.40 1.86
CA ALA A 251 -32.06 11.83 1.99
C ALA A 251 -32.10 10.33 2.34
N LYS A 252 -32.98 9.94 3.27
CA LYS A 252 -33.15 8.55 3.69
C LYS A 252 -33.76 7.69 2.58
N THR A 253 -34.77 8.20 1.88
CA THR A 253 -35.39 7.51 0.73
C THR A 253 -34.35 7.21 -0.34
N GLU A 254 -33.59 8.22 -0.74
CA GLU A 254 -32.58 8.11 -1.79
C GLU A 254 -31.42 7.20 -1.35
N PHE A 255 -31.01 7.27 -0.07
CA PHE A 255 -30.02 6.36 0.50
C PHE A 255 -30.50 4.90 0.52
N ASP A 256 -31.77 4.65 0.83
CA ASP A 256 -32.36 3.31 0.79
C ASP A 256 -32.44 2.74 -0.62
N HIS A 257 -32.75 3.59 -1.60
CA HIS A 257 -32.77 3.23 -3.02
C HIS A 257 -31.39 3.25 -3.69
N LEU A 258 -30.33 3.57 -2.93
CA LEU A 258 -28.94 3.66 -3.41
C LEU A 258 -28.74 4.71 -4.51
N ASN A 259 -29.57 5.75 -4.52
CA ASN A 259 -29.47 6.96 -5.34
C ASN A 259 -28.67 8.03 -4.60
N LEU A 260 -27.34 7.91 -4.63
CA LEU A 260 -26.49 8.60 -3.66
C LEU A 260 -26.32 10.12 -3.89
N ASP A 261 -26.56 10.60 -5.11
CA ASP A 261 -26.30 12.00 -5.51
C ASP A 261 -27.15 13.03 -4.74
N GLN A 262 -28.36 12.64 -4.33
CA GLN A 262 -29.31 13.55 -3.65
C GLN A 262 -29.20 13.50 -2.12
N VAL A 263 -28.44 12.55 -1.56
CA VAL A 263 -28.40 12.33 -0.10
C VAL A 263 -27.76 13.53 0.62
N ILE A 264 -26.59 13.99 0.17
CA ILE A 264 -25.89 15.13 0.79
C ILE A 264 -26.67 16.44 0.64
N PRO A 265 -27.19 16.81 -0.56
CA PRO A 265 -28.02 18.01 -0.72
C PRO A 265 -29.26 17.99 0.19
N ALA A 266 -29.97 16.86 0.25
CA ALA A 266 -31.18 16.73 1.06
C ALA A 266 -30.89 16.81 2.57
N CYS A 267 -29.82 16.16 3.06
CA CYS A 267 -29.38 16.36 4.44
C CYS A 267 -29.00 17.82 4.71
N THR A 268 -28.33 18.49 3.77
CA THR A 268 -27.90 19.89 3.94
C THR A 268 -29.08 20.85 3.99
N GLU A 269 -30.12 20.61 3.18
CA GLU A 269 -31.39 21.31 3.26
C GLU A 269 -32.00 21.19 4.67
N GLU A 270 -32.10 19.98 5.22
CA GLU A 270 -32.63 19.75 6.57
C GLU A 270 -31.84 20.51 7.65
N LEU A 271 -30.51 20.53 7.53
CA LEU A 271 -29.62 21.14 8.51
C LEU A 271 -29.68 22.67 8.54
N SER A 272 -30.29 23.30 7.53
CA SER A 272 -30.60 24.74 7.55
C SER A 272 -31.66 25.11 8.60
N ASN A 273 -32.49 24.14 9.01
CA ASN A 273 -33.46 24.30 10.08
C ASN A 273 -32.88 23.80 11.42
N TYR A 274 -32.45 24.72 12.29
CA TYR A 274 -31.90 24.38 13.60
C TYR A 274 -32.89 23.71 14.56
N ALA A 275 -34.19 23.85 14.33
CA ALA A 275 -35.24 23.25 15.17
C ALA A 275 -35.71 21.87 14.66
N SER A 276 -35.10 21.33 13.60
CA SER A 276 -35.50 20.04 13.04
C SER A 276 -35.25 18.88 14.01
N GLU A 277 -36.26 18.03 14.20
CA GLU A 277 -36.14 16.78 14.94
C GLU A 277 -35.23 15.75 14.24
N TYR A 278 -35.03 15.89 12.92
CA TYR A 278 -34.18 15.02 12.11
C TYR A 278 -32.74 15.52 11.99
N ARG A 279 -32.38 16.61 12.69
CA ARG A 279 -31.04 17.21 12.61
C ARG A 279 -29.94 16.21 12.91
N ALA A 280 -30.05 15.45 14.00
CA ALA A 280 -29.03 14.48 14.41
C ALA A 280 -28.88 13.34 13.39
N LEU A 281 -29.99 12.84 12.85
CA LEU A 281 -29.95 11.79 11.83
C LEU A 281 -29.40 12.30 10.49
N SER A 282 -29.67 13.57 10.15
CA SER A 282 -29.12 14.22 8.94
C SER A 282 -27.62 14.43 9.03
N LEU A 283 -27.09 14.88 10.18
CA LEU A 283 -25.65 14.95 10.42
C LEU A 283 -25.01 13.56 10.31
N LEU A 284 -25.63 12.53 10.90
CA LEU A 284 -25.07 11.17 10.85
C LEU A 284 -25.03 10.63 9.42
N LEU A 285 -26.13 10.76 8.67
CA LEU A 285 -26.23 10.28 7.30
C LEU A 285 -25.30 11.08 6.37
N ARG A 286 -25.24 12.41 6.51
CA ARG A 286 -24.35 13.25 5.70
C ARG A 286 -22.88 12.99 6.01
N GLY A 287 -22.49 12.92 7.28
CA GLY A 287 -21.14 12.54 7.69
C GLY A 287 -20.76 11.14 7.20
N THR A 288 -21.70 10.19 7.19
CA THR A 288 -21.49 8.87 6.58
C THR A 288 -21.22 8.98 5.08
N MET A 289 -22.00 9.77 4.33
CA MET A 289 -21.77 9.95 2.89
C MET A 289 -20.42 10.62 2.62
N TYR A 290 -20.07 11.66 3.38
CA TYR A 290 -18.76 12.29 3.30
C TYR A 290 -17.63 11.29 3.54
N GLN A 291 -17.75 10.46 4.58
CA GLN A 291 -16.78 9.39 4.86
C GLN A 291 -16.64 8.43 3.66
N LEU A 292 -17.76 7.95 3.09
CA LEU A 292 -17.74 7.00 1.98
C LEU A 292 -17.17 7.61 0.68
N MET A 293 -17.28 8.92 0.50
CA MET A 293 -16.69 9.66 -0.63
C MET A 293 -15.21 10.03 -0.39
N GLY A 294 -14.71 9.84 0.83
CA GLY A 294 -13.36 10.23 1.24
C GLY A 294 -13.20 11.71 1.61
N LEU A 295 -14.31 12.39 1.89
CA LEU A 295 -14.37 13.78 2.38
C LEU A 295 -14.27 13.76 3.91
N PHE A 296 -13.08 13.43 4.42
CA PHE A 296 -12.91 13.13 5.85
C PHE A 296 -13.04 14.36 6.75
N THR A 297 -12.66 15.55 6.28
CA THR A 297 -12.76 16.77 7.07
C THR A 297 -14.22 17.08 7.40
N GLU A 298 -15.07 17.07 6.38
CA GLU A 298 -16.50 17.34 6.47
C GLU A 298 -17.22 16.26 7.30
N ALA A 299 -16.82 14.99 7.14
CA ALA A 299 -17.33 13.89 7.95
C ALA A 299 -17.01 14.07 9.45
N LEU A 300 -15.78 14.46 9.77
CA LEU A 300 -15.34 14.69 11.15
C LEU A 300 -16.08 15.86 11.81
N GLU A 301 -16.36 16.93 11.06
CA GLU A 301 -17.16 18.06 11.55
C GLU A 301 -18.57 17.63 11.93
N ASP A 302 -19.26 16.88 11.06
CA ASP A 302 -20.61 16.37 11.34
C ASP A 302 -20.64 15.41 12.54
N PHE A 303 -19.66 14.50 12.64
CA PHE A 303 -19.57 13.58 13.78
C PHE A 303 -19.22 14.29 15.08
N ALA A 304 -18.36 15.31 15.06
CA ALA A 304 -17.99 16.05 16.27
C ALA A 304 -19.20 16.73 16.92
N VAL A 305 -20.12 17.29 16.11
CA VAL A 305 -21.36 17.89 16.61
C VAL A 305 -22.22 16.86 17.33
N LEU A 306 -22.38 15.66 16.76
CA LEU A 306 -23.17 14.58 17.36
C LEU A 306 -22.58 14.10 18.68
N ILE A 307 -21.26 13.91 18.72
CA ILE A 307 -20.57 13.33 19.88
C ILE A 307 -20.59 14.29 21.08
N GLY A 308 -20.42 15.60 20.80
CA GLY A 308 -20.35 16.65 21.81
C GLY A 308 -21.71 17.05 22.42
N ASP A 309 -22.82 16.68 21.80
CA ASP A 309 -24.16 16.97 22.31
C ASP A 309 -24.74 15.80 23.12
N SER A 310 -24.80 15.96 24.45
CA SER A 310 -25.35 14.95 25.35
C SER A 310 -26.86 14.72 25.19
N ALA A 311 -27.58 15.63 24.52
CA ALA A 311 -29.00 15.46 24.24
C ALA A 311 -29.26 14.50 23.07
N VAL A 312 -28.25 14.24 22.22
CA VAL A 312 -28.34 13.28 21.12
C VAL A 312 -28.40 11.86 21.68
N SER A 313 -29.20 11.01 21.05
CA SER A 313 -29.41 9.63 21.53
C SER A 313 -28.09 8.84 21.61
N PRO A 314 -27.92 7.97 22.64
CA PRO A 314 -26.73 7.13 22.77
C PRO A 314 -26.40 6.34 21.50
N LYS A 315 -27.42 5.77 20.83
CA LYS A 315 -27.27 4.99 19.59
C LYS A 315 -26.63 5.81 18.45
N ILE A 316 -27.02 7.07 18.28
CA ILE A 316 -26.44 7.97 17.26
C ILE A 316 -25.00 8.35 17.63
N ARG A 317 -24.76 8.71 18.89
CA ARG A 317 -23.42 9.09 19.37
C ARG A 317 -22.40 7.97 19.22
N VAL A 318 -22.79 6.75 19.60
CA VAL A 318 -21.97 5.54 19.45
C VAL A 318 -21.70 5.24 17.98
N ASN A 319 -22.71 5.33 17.12
CA ASN A 319 -22.53 5.11 15.68
C ASN A 319 -21.56 6.15 15.06
N ALA A 320 -21.66 7.43 15.46
CA ALA A 320 -20.73 8.48 15.05
C ALA A 320 -19.30 8.24 15.57
N LEU A 321 -19.13 7.78 16.81
CA LEU A 321 -17.82 7.41 17.37
C LEU A 321 -17.16 6.26 16.61
N ILE A 322 -17.91 5.20 16.27
CA ILE A 322 -17.41 4.08 15.48
C ILE A 322 -16.92 4.56 14.10
N LYS A 323 -17.70 5.42 13.44
CA LYS A 323 -17.33 6.00 12.15
C LYS A 323 -16.12 6.92 12.26
N ARG A 324 -16.05 7.78 13.29
CA ARG A 324 -14.89 8.63 13.56
C ARG A 324 -13.63 7.81 13.85
N ALA A 325 -13.74 6.71 14.61
CA ALA A 325 -12.64 5.81 14.88
C ALA A 325 -12.03 5.25 13.58
N SER A 326 -12.88 4.84 12.63
CA SER A 326 -12.41 4.35 11.32
C SER A 326 -11.70 5.43 10.49
N ILE A 327 -12.11 6.70 10.59
CA ILE A 327 -11.42 7.84 9.96
C ILE A 327 -10.09 8.13 10.67
N ASN A 328 -10.03 8.04 11.99
CA ASN A 328 -8.78 8.24 12.75
C ASN A 328 -7.72 7.20 12.34
N VAL A 329 -8.12 5.94 12.12
CA VAL A 329 -7.22 4.93 11.55
C VAL A 329 -6.75 5.31 10.15
N GLN A 330 -7.61 5.87 9.30
CA GLN A 330 -7.15 6.40 8.01
C GLN A 330 -6.10 7.48 8.23
N GLN A 331 -6.36 8.46 9.10
CA GLN A 331 -5.44 9.54 9.40
C GLN A 331 -4.19 9.13 10.22
N ASP A 332 -3.92 7.83 10.36
CA ASP A 332 -2.80 7.23 11.11
C ASP A 332 -2.77 7.63 12.60
N ASP A 333 -3.92 8.06 13.13
CA ASP A 333 -4.13 8.40 14.53
C ASP A 333 -4.77 7.21 15.28
N ILE A 334 -3.94 6.21 15.53
CA ILE A 334 -4.36 4.94 16.15
C ILE A 334 -4.83 5.17 17.59
N GLU A 335 -4.24 6.13 18.30
CA GLU A 335 -4.59 6.46 19.68
C GLU A 335 -6.04 6.96 19.76
N LYS A 336 -6.38 7.98 18.95
CA LYS A 336 -7.76 8.50 18.91
C LYS A 336 -8.79 7.47 18.45
N CYS A 337 -8.41 6.54 17.57
CA CYS A 337 -9.28 5.43 17.20
C CYS A 337 -9.74 4.63 18.43
N PHE A 338 -8.81 4.24 19.31
CA PHE A 338 -9.17 3.45 20.50
C PHE A 338 -9.77 4.28 21.63
N GLU A 339 -9.47 5.57 21.71
CA GLU A 339 -10.21 6.50 22.57
C GLU A 339 -11.69 6.56 22.17
N ASP A 340 -11.98 6.68 20.88
CA ASP A 340 -13.35 6.70 20.35
C ASP A 340 -14.12 5.41 20.69
N PHE A 341 -13.51 4.24 20.50
CA PHE A 341 -14.15 2.99 20.90
C PHE A 341 -14.33 2.87 22.42
N SER A 342 -13.37 3.34 23.20
CA SER A 342 -13.47 3.34 24.66
C SER A 342 -14.58 4.26 25.15
N GLU A 343 -14.79 5.40 24.48
CA GLU A 343 -15.90 6.30 24.76
C GLU A 343 -17.24 5.72 24.31
N ALA A 344 -17.29 5.07 23.15
CA ALA A 344 -18.48 4.39 22.66
C ALA A 344 -18.94 3.31 23.64
N GLU A 345 -18.02 2.48 24.15
CA GLU A 345 -18.32 1.41 25.12
C GLU A 345 -18.82 1.97 26.46
N LYS A 346 -18.37 3.15 26.88
CA LYS A 346 -18.91 3.84 28.08
C LYS A 346 -20.35 4.30 27.88
N ILE A 347 -20.71 4.72 26.66
CA ILE A 347 -22.05 5.24 26.34
C ILE A 347 -23.05 4.09 26.19
N ASP A 348 -22.68 3.03 25.47
CA ASP A 348 -23.54 1.87 25.20
C ASP A 348 -22.73 0.57 25.24
N PRO A 349 -22.51 -0.02 26.43
CA PRO A 349 -21.65 -1.20 26.60
C PRO A 349 -22.25 -2.48 25.99
N ALA A 350 -23.53 -2.47 25.63
CA ALA A 350 -24.23 -3.61 25.04
C ALA A 350 -24.34 -3.52 23.50
N ASN A 351 -23.69 -2.53 22.88
CA ASN A 351 -23.75 -2.34 21.43
C ASN A 351 -22.79 -3.29 20.68
N PRO A 352 -23.30 -4.24 19.88
CA PRO A 352 -22.46 -5.19 19.14
C PRO A 352 -21.56 -4.53 18.09
N ASP A 353 -21.98 -3.40 17.50
CA ASP A 353 -21.24 -2.74 16.42
C ASP A 353 -19.89 -2.19 16.91
N ILE A 354 -19.80 -1.79 18.19
CA ILE A 354 -18.56 -1.34 18.83
C ILE A 354 -17.51 -2.45 18.74
N PHE A 355 -17.87 -3.64 19.23
CA PHE A 355 -16.95 -4.77 19.29
C PHE A 355 -16.64 -5.30 17.90
N TYR A 356 -17.63 -5.36 17.02
CA TYR A 356 -17.42 -5.84 15.65
C TYR A 356 -16.39 -4.98 14.90
N HIS A 357 -16.60 -3.66 14.88
CA HIS A 357 -15.71 -2.74 14.18
C HIS A 357 -14.36 -2.56 14.89
N ARG A 358 -14.31 -2.60 16.22
CA ARG A 358 -13.04 -2.59 16.95
C ARG A 358 -12.23 -3.86 16.70
N GLY A 359 -12.89 -5.01 16.65
CA GLY A 359 -12.30 -6.29 16.25
C GLY A 359 -11.68 -6.22 14.86
N GLN A 360 -12.38 -5.63 13.90
CA GLN A 360 -11.83 -5.36 12.56
C GLN A 360 -10.58 -4.47 12.60
N MET A 361 -10.58 -3.38 13.39
CA MET A 361 -9.41 -2.53 13.57
C MET A 361 -8.23 -3.28 14.21
N TYR A 362 -8.50 -4.18 15.16
CA TYR A 362 -7.46 -5.02 15.74
C TYR A 362 -6.84 -5.96 14.70
N VAL A 363 -7.62 -6.56 13.81
CA VAL A 363 -7.06 -7.38 12.70
C VAL A 363 -6.15 -6.55 11.81
N LEU A 364 -6.56 -5.33 11.44
CA LEU A 364 -5.74 -4.40 10.65
C LEU A 364 -4.38 -4.10 11.30
N LEU A 365 -4.39 -4.00 12.62
CA LEU A 365 -3.23 -3.68 13.44
C LEU A 365 -2.43 -4.93 13.87
N GLN A 366 -2.80 -6.13 13.38
CA GLN A 366 -2.18 -7.41 13.76
C GLN A 366 -2.33 -7.77 15.25
N ARG A 367 -3.34 -7.20 15.93
CA ARG A 367 -3.68 -7.47 17.33
C ARG A 367 -4.71 -8.59 17.40
N LEU A 368 -4.28 -9.79 17.00
CA LEU A 368 -5.19 -10.89 16.67
C LEU A 368 -5.91 -11.48 17.89
N GLN A 369 -5.29 -11.47 19.09
CA GLN A 369 -5.97 -11.95 20.30
C GLN A 369 -7.13 -11.02 20.67
N GLU A 370 -6.90 -9.71 20.69
CA GLU A 370 -7.95 -8.74 21.02
C GLU A 370 -9.10 -8.74 19.99
N ALA A 371 -8.77 -8.94 18.70
CA ALA A 371 -9.79 -9.11 17.67
C ALA A 371 -10.74 -10.29 17.95
N VAL A 372 -10.20 -11.44 18.38
CA VAL A 372 -10.99 -12.63 18.71
C VAL A 372 -11.91 -12.37 19.90
N GLU A 373 -11.42 -11.67 20.94
CA GLU A 373 -12.24 -11.33 22.12
C GLU A 373 -13.43 -10.44 21.74
N ASP A 374 -13.20 -9.43 20.91
CA ASP A 374 -14.25 -8.52 20.45
C ASP A 374 -15.25 -9.21 19.51
N PHE A 375 -14.81 -10.10 18.63
CA PHE A 375 -15.74 -10.90 17.83
C PHE A 375 -16.56 -11.86 18.70
N LYS A 376 -15.97 -12.47 19.74
CA LYS A 376 -16.71 -13.30 20.71
C LYS A 376 -17.79 -12.49 21.43
N ARG A 377 -17.49 -11.25 21.85
CA ARG A 377 -18.49 -10.34 22.43
C ARG A 377 -19.62 -10.03 21.44
N THR A 378 -19.27 -9.74 20.18
CA THR A 378 -20.25 -9.50 19.11
C THR A 378 -21.18 -10.70 18.93
N ILE A 379 -20.62 -11.90 18.83
CA ILE A 379 -21.37 -13.16 18.66
C ILE A 379 -22.28 -13.45 19.86
N ASN A 380 -21.83 -13.14 21.08
CA ASN A 380 -22.66 -13.31 22.28
C ASN A 380 -23.87 -12.37 22.28
N LEU A 381 -23.72 -11.15 21.76
CA LEU A 381 -24.80 -10.16 21.67
C LEU A 381 -25.73 -10.43 20.48
N VAL A 382 -25.17 -10.87 19.34
CA VAL A 382 -25.91 -11.17 18.10
C VAL A 382 -25.47 -12.52 17.53
N PRO A 383 -26.03 -13.65 18.04
CA PRO A 383 -25.59 -15.00 17.65
C PRO A 383 -25.77 -15.35 16.18
N ASP A 384 -26.69 -14.68 15.48
CA ASP A 384 -26.98 -14.93 14.06
C ASP A 384 -26.22 -13.99 13.11
N PHE A 385 -25.24 -13.24 13.62
CA PHE A 385 -24.41 -12.36 12.80
C PHE A 385 -23.27 -13.12 12.12
N GLY A 386 -23.59 -13.77 10.99
CA GLY A 386 -22.68 -14.64 10.25
C GLY A 386 -21.30 -14.03 9.95
N MET A 387 -21.24 -12.74 9.63
CA MET A 387 -19.96 -12.04 9.36
C MET A 387 -19.00 -12.08 10.55
N ALA A 388 -19.49 -11.89 11.79
CA ALA A 388 -18.63 -11.95 12.98
C ALA A 388 -18.08 -13.36 13.22
N HIS A 389 -18.88 -14.41 12.98
CA HIS A 389 -18.42 -15.80 13.09
C HIS A 389 -17.29 -16.10 12.12
N VAL A 390 -17.47 -15.76 10.84
CA VAL A 390 -16.49 -16.04 9.78
C VAL A 390 -15.21 -15.26 9.98
N GLN A 391 -15.31 -13.97 10.34
CA GLN A 391 -14.14 -13.15 10.62
C GLN A 391 -13.38 -13.63 11.87
N MET A 392 -14.08 -14.07 12.92
CA MET A 392 -13.44 -14.71 14.07
C MET A 392 -12.70 -15.99 13.68
N LEU A 393 -13.35 -16.90 12.97
CA LEU A 393 -12.73 -18.16 12.53
C LEU A 393 -11.51 -17.90 11.64
N TYR A 394 -11.57 -16.88 10.78
CA TYR A 394 -10.43 -16.47 9.97
C TYR A 394 -9.26 -16.03 10.85
N VAL A 395 -9.50 -15.15 11.82
CA VAL A 395 -8.45 -14.68 12.72
C VAL A 395 -7.88 -15.82 13.57
N GLU A 396 -8.71 -16.72 14.08
CA GLU A 396 -8.25 -17.89 14.83
C GLU A 396 -7.43 -18.84 13.95
N TYR A 397 -7.81 -19.02 12.69
CA TYR A 397 -7.06 -19.81 11.71
C TYR A 397 -5.67 -19.20 11.47
N ARG A 398 -5.63 -17.87 11.30
CA ARG A 398 -4.38 -17.13 11.12
C ARG A 398 -3.46 -17.23 12.33
N ASN A 399 -4.01 -17.13 13.54
CA ASN A 399 -3.26 -17.38 14.77
C ASN A 399 -2.71 -18.81 14.80
N ALA A 400 -3.52 -19.82 14.46
CA ALA A 400 -3.08 -21.22 14.44
C ALA A 400 -1.95 -21.47 13.43
N MET A 401 -1.99 -20.81 12.27
CA MET A 401 -0.93 -20.86 11.26
C MET A 401 0.36 -20.20 11.75
N MET A 402 0.27 -19.05 12.43
CA MET A 402 1.44 -18.40 13.06
C MET A 402 2.04 -19.24 14.20
N GLU A 403 1.19 -19.90 14.98
CA GLU A 403 1.57 -20.85 16.04
C GLU A 403 2.12 -22.19 15.49
N GLN A 404 2.06 -22.41 14.17
CA GLN A 404 2.42 -23.68 13.52
C GLN A 404 1.67 -24.89 14.10
N ASN A 405 0.37 -24.71 14.39
CA ASN A 405 -0.49 -25.75 14.96
C ASN A 405 -1.44 -26.34 13.90
N PRO A 406 -1.04 -27.43 13.21
CA PRO A 406 -1.83 -28.00 12.12
C PRO A 406 -3.15 -28.63 12.59
N MET A 407 -3.19 -29.18 13.82
CA MET A 407 -4.40 -29.78 14.38
C MET A 407 -5.48 -28.73 14.61
N LYS A 408 -5.11 -27.59 15.22
CA LYS A 408 -6.01 -26.45 15.43
C LYS A 408 -6.47 -25.84 14.11
N SER A 409 -5.55 -25.72 13.14
CA SER A 409 -5.87 -25.22 11.79
C SER A 409 -6.90 -26.12 11.09
N PHE A 410 -6.76 -27.44 11.17
CA PHE A 410 -7.73 -28.39 10.62
C PHE A 410 -9.11 -28.27 11.29
N GLN A 411 -9.14 -28.20 12.63
CA GLN A 411 -10.40 -28.03 13.37
C GLN A 411 -11.13 -26.75 13.00
N LEU A 412 -10.41 -25.65 12.77
CA LEU A 412 -10.99 -24.37 12.36
C LEU A 412 -11.57 -24.44 10.94
N LEU A 413 -10.96 -25.20 10.02
CA LEU A 413 -11.52 -25.42 8.69
C LEU A 413 -12.84 -26.21 8.73
N GLU A 414 -12.98 -27.18 9.63
CA GLU A 414 -14.28 -27.86 9.84
C GLU A 414 -15.32 -26.89 10.41
N GLN A 415 -14.95 -26.05 11.39
CA GLN A 415 -15.84 -25.02 11.92
C GLN A 415 -16.26 -23.98 10.85
N PHE A 416 -15.38 -23.68 9.88
CA PHE A 416 -15.73 -22.86 8.72
C PHE A 416 -16.82 -23.52 7.86
N ARG A 417 -16.75 -24.84 7.65
CA ARG A 417 -17.79 -25.57 6.91
C ARG A 417 -19.12 -25.55 7.67
N ASP A 418 -19.08 -25.77 8.98
CA ASP A 418 -20.27 -25.67 9.84
C ASP A 418 -20.89 -24.25 9.76
N ALA A 419 -20.05 -23.21 9.76
CA ALA A 419 -20.50 -21.83 9.60
C ALA A 419 -21.14 -21.57 8.23
N MET A 420 -20.62 -22.17 7.15
CA MET A 420 -21.24 -22.08 5.81
C MET A 420 -22.61 -22.76 5.75
N GLU A 421 -22.81 -23.85 6.50
CA GLU A 421 -24.10 -24.53 6.61
C GLU A 421 -25.08 -23.73 7.47
N ARG A 422 -24.62 -23.16 8.58
CA ARG A 422 -25.43 -22.33 9.49
C ARG A 422 -25.82 -20.99 8.86
N PHE A 423 -24.93 -20.39 8.06
CA PHE A 423 -25.12 -19.10 7.43
C PHE A 423 -25.07 -19.20 5.90
N PRO A 424 -26.02 -19.92 5.26
CA PRO A 424 -25.93 -20.27 3.84
C PRO A 424 -26.07 -19.05 2.90
N LYS A 425 -26.55 -17.91 3.42
CA LYS A 425 -26.69 -16.65 2.69
C LYS A 425 -25.51 -15.68 2.87
N CYS A 426 -24.57 -15.99 3.76
CA CYS A 426 -23.39 -15.15 4.01
C CYS A 426 -22.35 -15.40 2.91
N VAL A 427 -22.22 -14.45 1.99
CA VAL A 427 -21.30 -14.55 0.84
C VAL A 427 -19.84 -14.59 1.32
N GLU A 428 -19.56 -13.85 2.39
CA GLU A 428 -18.25 -13.77 3.05
C GLU A 428 -17.77 -15.13 3.56
N CYS A 429 -18.67 -16.02 4.00
CA CYS A 429 -18.30 -17.40 4.36
C CYS A 429 -17.56 -18.09 3.20
N TYR A 430 -18.11 -17.97 1.99
CA TYR A 430 -17.60 -18.63 0.79
C TYR A 430 -16.33 -17.95 0.29
N SER A 431 -16.29 -16.62 0.26
CA SER A 431 -15.14 -15.87 -0.25
C SER A 431 -13.91 -15.99 0.65
N ILE A 432 -14.08 -15.98 1.97
CA ILE A 432 -12.98 -16.15 2.93
C ILE A 432 -12.47 -17.59 2.90
N MET A 433 -13.36 -18.58 2.89
CA MET A 433 -12.95 -19.98 2.74
C MET A 433 -12.19 -20.22 1.44
N ALA A 434 -12.66 -19.66 0.32
CA ALA A 434 -11.96 -19.75 -0.97
C ALA A 434 -10.55 -19.15 -0.90
N GLN A 435 -10.37 -18.02 -0.21
CA GLN A 435 -9.06 -17.41 -0.01
C GLN A 435 -8.13 -18.28 0.84
N ILE A 436 -8.64 -18.89 1.91
CA ILE A 436 -7.87 -19.85 2.72
C ILE A 436 -7.42 -21.04 1.85
N LEU A 437 -8.31 -21.56 1.00
CA LEU A 437 -7.99 -22.65 0.08
C LEU A 437 -6.96 -22.23 -0.98
N MET A 438 -6.99 -20.99 -1.47
CA MET A 438 -5.94 -20.45 -2.34
C MET A 438 -4.58 -20.42 -1.63
N GLU A 439 -4.53 -19.98 -0.37
CA GLU A 439 -3.30 -19.99 0.44
C GLU A 439 -2.74 -21.43 0.61
N GLN A 440 -3.62 -22.42 0.70
CA GLN A 440 -3.26 -23.84 0.74
C GLN A 440 -3.00 -24.46 -0.64
N GLN A 441 -3.02 -23.66 -1.72
CA GLN A 441 -2.85 -24.10 -3.11
C GLN A 441 -3.94 -25.08 -3.59
N GLN A 442 -5.08 -25.13 -2.90
CA GLN A 442 -6.26 -25.92 -3.26
C GLN A 442 -7.17 -25.14 -4.22
N TYR A 443 -6.60 -24.72 -5.35
CA TYR A 443 -7.23 -23.78 -6.28
C TYR A 443 -8.54 -24.28 -6.89
N LYS A 444 -8.69 -25.59 -7.12
CA LYS A 444 -9.90 -26.16 -7.72
C LYS A 444 -11.12 -25.99 -6.82
N GLU A 445 -10.96 -26.25 -5.53
CA GLU A 445 -12.04 -26.10 -4.54
C GLU A 445 -12.32 -24.62 -4.29
N ALA A 446 -11.28 -23.79 -4.21
CA ALA A 446 -11.43 -22.33 -4.13
C ALA A 446 -12.25 -21.76 -5.31
N ASP A 447 -12.00 -22.22 -6.54
CA ASP A 447 -12.75 -21.76 -7.72
C ASP A 447 -14.24 -22.11 -7.65
N GLN A 448 -14.58 -23.30 -7.14
CA GLN A 448 -15.97 -23.73 -6.93
C GLN A 448 -16.68 -22.85 -5.89
N LEU A 449 -15.97 -22.47 -4.82
CA LEU A 449 -16.51 -21.57 -3.80
C LEU A 449 -16.72 -20.15 -4.34
N PHE A 450 -15.79 -19.61 -5.12
CA PHE A 450 -16.01 -18.32 -5.79
C PHE A 450 -17.17 -18.38 -6.78
N GLU A 451 -17.30 -19.46 -7.55
CA GLU A 451 -18.45 -19.63 -8.45
C GLU A 451 -19.78 -19.63 -7.68
N LYS A 452 -19.82 -20.31 -6.52
CA LYS A 452 -21.00 -20.30 -5.65
C LYS A 452 -21.28 -18.90 -5.10
N ALA A 453 -20.25 -18.21 -4.60
CA ALA A 453 -20.35 -16.85 -4.08
C ALA A 453 -20.89 -15.86 -5.16
N ILE A 454 -20.36 -15.93 -6.38
CA ILE A 454 -20.81 -15.08 -7.51
C ILE A 454 -22.27 -15.36 -7.87
N LYS A 455 -22.71 -16.61 -7.80
CA LYS A 455 -24.13 -16.96 -8.03
C LYS A 455 -25.05 -16.40 -6.95
N MET A 456 -24.56 -16.33 -5.71
CA MET A 456 -25.32 -15.79 -4.58
C MET A 456 -25.42 -14.26 -4.64
N ASP A 457 -24.34 -13.61 -5.07
CA ASP A 457 -24.27 -12.16 -5.18
C ASP A 457 -23.57 -11.73 -6.50
N PRO A 458 -24.33 -11.72 -7.62
CA PRO A 458 -23.79 -11.36 -8.92
C PRO A 458 -23.33 -9.90 -9.02
N GLY A 459 -23.76 -9.04 -8.10
CA GLY A 459 -23.41 -7.62 -8.06
C GLY A 459 -22.06 -7.34 -7.40
N ASN A 460 -21.48 -8.32 -6.71
CA ASN A 460 -20.19 -8.18 -6.04
C ASN A 460 -19.02 -8.42 -6.98
N ALA A 461 -18.59 -7.34 -7.64
CA ALA A 461 -17.44 -7.37 -8.55
C ALA A 461 -16.14 -7.88 -7.89
N THR A 462 -15.98 -7.71 -6.57
CA THR A 462 -14.80 -8.18 -5.83
C THR A 462 -14.61 -9.69 -5.96
N LEU A 463 -15.70 -10.45 -6.06
CA LEU A 463 -15.65 -11.90 -6.24
C LEU A 463 -15.05 -12.28 -7.61
N ASN A 464 -15.36 -11.54 -8.67
CA ASN A 464 -14.73 -11.73 -9.99
C ASN A 464 -13.24 -11.35 -9.94
N VAL A 465 -12.88 -10.28 -9.22
CA VAL A 465 -11.48 -9.90 -9.01
C VAL A 465 -10.71 -11.03 -8.32
N HIS A 466 -11.22 -11.56 -7.21
CA HIS A 466 -10.61 -12.68 -6.51
C HIS A 466 -10.47 -13.92 -7.37
N ARG A 467 -11.51 -14.26 -8.14
CA ARG A 467 -11.48 -15.39 -9.05
C ARG A 467 -10.47 -15.18 -10.19
N GLY A 468 -10.30 -13.96 -10.69
CA GLY A 468 -9.26 -13.60 -11.64
C GLY A 468 -7.85 -13.80 -11.06
N ILE A 469 -7.60 -13.32 -9.84
CA ILE A 469 -6.33 -13.53 -9.11
C ILE A 469 -6.07 -15.03 -8.91
N LEU A 470 -7.11 -15.82 -8.59
CA LEU A 470 -6.99 -17.28 -8.48
C LEU A 470 -6.45 -17.90 -9.76
N HIS A 471 -6.96 -17.52 -10.93
CA HIS A 471 -6.47 -18.07 -12.20
C HIS A 471 -5.03 -17.68 -12.54
N LEU A 472 -4.61 -16.46 -12.17
CA LEU A 472 -3.21 -16.05 -12.27
C LEU A 472 -2.30 -16.90 -11.37
N GLN A 473 -2.71 -17.16 -10.12
CA GLN A 473 -1.93 -17.94 -9.17
C GLN A 473 -1.92 -19.44 -9.49
N TRP A 474 -3.05 -19.98 -9.95
CA TRP A 474 -3.18 -21.41 -10.22
C TRP A 474 -2.38 -21.84 -11.45
N ARG A 475 -2.49 -21.11 -12.55
CA ARG A 475 -1.93 -21.53 -13.86
C ARG A 475 -1.16 -20.44 -14.60
N GLY A 476 -1.07 -19.23 -14.06
CA GLY A 476 -0.57 -18.08 -14.83
C GLY A 476 -1.48 -17.73 -16.00
N ASP A 477 -2.76 -18.08 -15.94
CA ASP A 477 -3.71 -17.90 -17.04
C ASP A 477 -4.21 -16.44 -17.07
N VAL A 478 -3.45 -15.60 -17.76
CA VAL A 478 -3.72 -14.17 -17.90
C VAL A 478 -5.03 -13.92 -18.64
N GLU A 479 -5.38 -14.75 -19.63
CA GLU A 479 -6.60 -14.57 -20.41
C GLU A 479 -7.85 -14.87 -19.57
N ALA A 480 -7.84 -15.97 -18.82
CA ALA A 480 -8.92 -16.27 -17.89
C ALA A 480 -9.06 -15.20 -16.81
N ALA A 481 -7.94 -14.69 -16.29
CA ALA A 481 -7.95 -13.62 -15.31
C ALA A 481 -8.58 -12.33 -15.85
N LEU A 482 -8.19 -11.90 -17.06
CA LEU A 482 -8.76 -10.73 -17.72
C LEU A 482 -10.26 -10.88 -17.98
N LYS A 483 -10.72 -12.08 -18.37
CA LYS A 483 -12.14 -12.36 -18.59
C LYS A 483 -12.98 -12.19 -17.32
N HIS A 484 -12.44 -12.52 -16.15
CA HIS A 484 -13.12 -12.27 -14.88
C HIS A 484 -13.04 -10.79 -14.51
N LEU A 485 -11.89 -10.13 -14.67
CA LEU A 485 -11.72 -8.71 -14.35
C LEU A 485 -12.56 -7.76 -15.22
N GLN A 486 -12.98 -8.19 -16.40
CA GLN A 486 -13.87 -7.45 -17.29
C GLN A 486 -15.37 -7.56 -16.93
N LYS A 487 -15.73 -8.51 -16.06
CA LYS A 487 -17.10 -8.70 -15.57
C LYS A 487 -17.30 -7.97 -14.25
#